data_AF-A0A9E5EBS4-F1
#
_entry.id   AF-A0A9E5EBS4-F1
#
_cell.length_a   1.000
_cell.length_b   1.000
_cell.length_c   1.000
_cell.angle_alpha   90.00
_cell.angle_beta   90.00
_cell.angle_gamma   90.00
#
_symmetry.space_group_name_H-M   'P 1'
#
loop_
_entity.id
_entity.type
_entity.pdbx_description
1 polymer ?
#
loop_
_entity_poly.entity_id
_entity_poly.type
_entity_poly.pdbx_seq_one_letter_code
_entity_poly.pdbx_strand_id
1 'polypeptide(L)'
;MRFPKSFLTTNLRLITAVALVAISLAIETPSTTAWKSFTPQINATSFGGTGLDYAFSTAIDTSGNHFVVGGFNGSTDFDPGTGTTQLTTNGLEDIYISKFNSSGDFVWVKRIGSTRDDRAWAITLDASGNFYIAGYFGGSADFDPGAGTSSLTTNDMDAFILKLDSNGDFQWVKQITGPASGGGVFNTEFANSLAVTSTGLYASGEFSNVADFDPGAGTSNLVSNGGNDVFVVKLDLSGSYQWAKSFGASGTEIARALAADSTGVYVAGGFRGTVNFNSAGSANLSSPDVNTVDAFLVKLDDQGAYQWATNVGNDVWGVAVDVAGGYVYSTGTFWGTQDFNPGSGTSNLTPVGQDDAYLLTLNTDGTFVRAIRFGGSLVESGRRVAVDASGNVVATGTFTTQSNSPVDFDPGAGTANLLAVYTDVYVVKLTRSGSFVWARQFGGSQSTSESIWRVTFDLDGNVVVAGSFVGTIDLDTSVDGSVGQSSNGPTNDDAFVAKMASSSGYTDTTAPTGSLALKTIRADTRSYGHSTTEAGKIYLVRDSVVVTDLASITSSADADWNVSGINIAGVNTPVVSDGLRDGIYYAYGVDRSENFS
;
A
#
# COMPACT_ATOMS: atom_id res chain seq x y z
N MET A 1 -13.75 -13.40 -89.83
CA MET A 1 -14.42 -12.14 -90.24
C MET A 1 -13.73 -10.98 -89.52
N ARG A 2 -13.64 -9.82 -90.18
CA ARG A 2 -12.78 -8.65 -89.85
C ARG A 2 -13.14 -7.93 -88.52
N PHE A 3 -12.07 -7.38 -87.89
CA PHE A 3 -11.83 -6.35 -86.83
C PHE A 3 -12.90 -5.25 -86.55
N PRO A 4 -12.81 -4.40 -85.47
CA PRO A 4 -11.62 -3.94 -84.69
C PRO A 4 -11.78 -3.95 -83.13
N LYS A 5 -10.81 -3.74 -82.21
CA LYS A 5 -9.54 -2.96 -82.04
C LYS A 5 -9.64 -1.42 -82.05
N SER A 6 -9.86 -0.80 -80.88
CA SER A 6 -9.36 0.55 -80.49
C SER A 6 -9.96 0.95 -79.12
N PHE A 7 -9.33 1.65 -78.18
CA PHE A 7 -8.00 2.22 -77.96
C PHE A 7 -7.98 2.63 -76.46
N LEU A 8 -6.81 2.55 -75.81
CA LEU A 8 -6.23 3.40 -74.73
C LEU A 8 -7.09 4.58 -74.23
N THR A 9 -7.21 5.01 -72.96
CA THR A 9 -6.41 5.11 -71.71
C THR A 9 -7.35 5.82 -70.70
N THR A 10 -7.42 5.63 -69.38
CA THR A 10 -6.51 6.05 -68.28
C THR A 10 -7.25 5.76 -66.95
N ASN A 11 -6.54 5.36 -65.89
CA ASN A 11 -7.07 5.03 -64.56
C ASN A 11 -7.86 6.17 -63.86
N LEU A 12 -9.01 5.87 -63.22
CA LEU A 12 -9.29 6.22 -61.80
C LEU A 12 -10.60 5.58 -61.25
N ARG A 13 -10.43 4.77 -60.19
CA ARG A 13 -11.33 4.35 -59.07
C ARG A 13 -12.83 4.77 -59.07
N LEU A 14 -13.75 3.82 -58.86
CA LEU A 14 -14.40 3.46 -57.56
C LEU A 14 -15.57 2.45 -57.77
N ILE A 15 -15.87 1.69 -56.73
CA ILE A 15 -16.64 0.42 -56.67
C ILE A 15 -18.07 0.61 -56.12
N THR A 16 -19.04 -0.19 -56.57
CA THR A 16 -20.28 -0.67 -55.87
C THR A 16 -20.99 -1.68 -56.82
N ALA A 17 -21.68 -2.78 -56.46
CA ALA A 17 -22.07 -3.49 -55.25
C ALA A 17 -22.66 -4.89 -55.64
N VAL A 18 -22.98 -5.71 -54.62
CA VAL A 18 -23.98 -6.83 -54.56
C VAL A 18 -23.45 -8.29 -54.51
N ALA A 19 -23.45 -8.83 -53.26
CA ALA A 19 -24.07 -10.07 -52.72
C ALA A 19 -23.91 -11.44 -53.47
N LEU A 20 -23.83 -12.64 -52.88
CA LEU A 20 -23.94 -13.22 -51.53
C LEU A 20 -23.53 -14.71 -51.67
N VAL A 21 -22.65 -15.31 -50.85
CA VAL A 21 -22.68 -16.76 -50.48
C VAL A 21 -21.92 -16.94 -49.16
N ALA A 22 -22.55 -17.65 -48.22
CA ALA A 22 -22.01 -18.03 -46.92
C ALA A 22 -20.85 -19.02 -47.02
N ILE A 23 -19.75 -18.72 -46.33
CA ILE A 23 -18.74 -19.68 -45.91
C ILE A 23 -18.66 -19.54 -44.39
N SER A 24 -19.00 -20.59 -43.64
CA SER A 24 -18.68 -20.66 -42.23
C SER A 24 -17.17 -20.83 -42.09
N LEU A 25 -16.45 -19.74 -41.83
CA LEU A 25 -15.14 -19.85 -41.21
C LEU A 25 -15.37 -20.08 -39.71
N ALA A 26 -15.11 -21.30 -39.26
CA ALA A 26 -14.71 -21.50 -37.87
C ALA A 26 -13.33 -20.84 -37.73
N ILE A 27 -13.33 -19.57 -37.30
CA ILE A 27 -12.15 -18.99 -36.67
C ILE A 27 -12.21 -19.55 -35.25
N GLU A 28 -11.36 -20.53 -34.96
CA GLU A 28 -10.91 -20.72 -33.58
C GLU A 28 -10.23 -19.41 -33.18
N THR A 29 -11.02 -18.50 -32.60
CA THR A 29 -10.45 -17.46 -31.75
C THR A 29 -9.73 -18.22 -30.63
N PRO A 30 -8.48 -17.89 -30.29
CA PRO A 30 -7.90 -18.42 -29.07
C PRO A 30 -8.92 -18.11 -27.98
N SER A 31 -9.40 -19.15 -27.30
CA SER A 31 -10.26 -18.97 -26.15
C SER A 31 -9.44 -18.16 -25.15
N THR A 32 -9.63 -16.85 -25.17
CA THR A 32 -9.36 -16.01 -24.03
C THR A 32 -10.28 -16.57 -22.96
N THR A 33 -9.73 -17.42 -22.10
CA THR A 33 -10.27 -17.65 -20.77
C THR A 33 -10.26 -16.28 -20.10
N ALA A 34 -11.36 -15.57 -20.31
CA ALA A 34 -11.66 -14.32 -19.67
C ALA A 34 -11.60 -14.58 -18.16
N TRP A 35 -10.79 -13.78 -17.48
CA TRP A 35 -11.01 -13.42 -16.08
C TRP A 35 -12.49 -13.07 -15.94
N LYS A 36 -13.27 -13.96 -15.32
CA LYS A 36 -14.70 -13.74 -15.15
C LYS A 36 -14.90 -12.47 -14.32
N SER A 37 -15.37 -11.40 -14.96
CA SER A 37 -16.16 -10.34 -14.34
C SER A 37 -17.46 -10.96 -13.81
N PHE A 38 -18.10 -10.57 -12.71
CA PHE A 38 -18.10 -9.33 -11.92
C PHE A 38 -18.19 -9.74 -10.44
N THR A 39 -17.69 -8.89 -9.55
CA THR A 39 -17.89 -8.93 -8.09
C THR A 39 -17.57 -10.30 -7.44
N PRO A 40 -16.36 -10.51 -6.90
CA PRO A 40 -15.34 -9.48 -6.67
C PRO A 40 -14.11 -9.41 -7.55
N GLN A 41 -13.65 -8.17 -7.74
CA GLN A 41 -12.47 -7.81 -8.53
C GLN A 41 -11.20 -7.65 -7.66
N ILE A 42 -11.11 -8.37 -6.55
CA ILE A 42 -9.87 -8.46 -5.78
C ILE A 42 -9.29 -9.86 -5.97
N ASN A 43 -8.22 -9.96 -6.74
CA ASN A 43 -7.43 -11.18 -6.77
C ASN A 43 -6.48 -11.12 -5.58
N ALA A 44 -6.80 -11.89 -4.55
CA ALA A 44 -6.02 -11.98 -3.35
C ALA A 44 -5.46 -13.38 -3.17
N THR A 45 -4.25 -13.44 -2.62
CA THR A 45 -3.52 -14.66 -2.35
C THR A 45 -2.87 -14.51 -0.98
N SER A 46 -3.17 -15.41 -0.06
CA SER A 46 -2.48 -15.52 1.23
C SER A 46 -1.66 -16.80 1.28
N PHE A 47 -0.55 -16.74 2.01
CA PHE A 47 0.29 -17.89 2.30
C PHE A 47 0.91 -17.70 3.68
N GLY A 48 1.02 -18.79 4.43
CA GLY A 48 1.45 -18.76 5.82
C GLY A 48 1.60 -20.17 6.40
N GLY A 49 2.60 -20.35 7.25
CA GLY A 49 2.90 -21.57 7.98
C GLY A 49 2.42 -21.50 9.42
N THR A 50 2.99 -22.32 10.29
CA THR A 50 2.71 -22.25 11.74
C THR A 50 3.55 -21.19 12.47
N GLY A 51 4.37 -20.42 11.73
CA GLY A 51 5.25 -19.37 12.24
C GLY A 51 4.79 -17.98 11.77
N LEU A 52 5.67 -16.98 11.86
CA LEU A 52 5.46 -15.65 11.28
C LEU A 52 5.83 -15.65 9.79
N ASP A 53 4.96 -15.12 8.94
CA ASP A 53 5.16 -14.98 7.49
C ASP A 53 4.80 -13.55 7.06
N TYR A 54 5.82 -12.78 6.62
CA TYR A 54 5.64 -11.39 6.23
C TYR A 54 5.85 -11.21 4.73
N ALA A 55 4.97 -10.46 4.04
CA ALA A 55 5.23 -9.94 2.70
C ALA A 55 5.62 -8.46 2.76
N PHE A 56 6.91 -8.18 2.99
CA PHE A 56 7.40 -6.81 3.20
C PHE A 56 7.46 -5.97 1.92
N SER A 57 7.69 -6.59 0.77
CA SER A 57 7.83 -5.86 -0.49
C SER A 57 7.38 -6.66 -1.71
N THR A 58 6.96 -5.94 -2.75
CA THR A 58 6.55 -6.51 -4.03
C THR A 58 7.01 -5.63 -5.19
N ALA A 59 7.22 -6.26 -6.34
CA ALA A 59 7.50 -5.59 -7.60
C ALA A 59 6.98 -6.42 -8.79
N ILE A 60 6.83 -5.77 -9.95
CA ILE A 60 6.17 -6.36 -11.14
C ILE A 60 7.07 -6.14 -12.35
N ASP A 61 7.30 -7.18 -13.14
CA ASP A 61 8.08 -7.08 -14.37
C ASP A 61 7.25 -6.60 -15.57
N THR A 62 7.93 -6.35 -16.70
CA THR A 62 7.30 -5.91 -17.95
C THR A 62 6.42 -6.98 -18.63
N SER A 63 6.48 -8.23 -18.16
CA SER A 63 5.57 -9.30 -18.57
C SER A 63 4.36 -9.43 -17.63
N GLY A 64 4.29 -8.59 -16.61
CA GLY A 64 3.25 -8.60 -15.59
C GLY A 64 3.45 -9.65 -14.50
N ASN A 65 4.59 -10.35 -14.44
CA ASN A 65 4.84 -11.29 -13.35
C ASN A 65 5.06 -10.52 -12.05
N HIS A 66 4.49 -11.04 -10.96
CA HIS A 66 4.56 -10.46 -9.63
C HIS A 66 5.62 -11.15 -8.80
N PHE A 67 6.44 -10.35 -8.11
CA PHE A 67 7.47 -10.83 -7.21
C PHE A 67 7.18 -10.33 -5.81
N VAL A 68 7.35 -11.20 -4.82
CA VAL A 68 7.11 -10.90 -3.41
C VAL A 68 8.31 -11.36 -2.61
N VAL A 69 8.80 -10.52 -1.71
CA VAL A 69 9.89 -10.85 -0.79
C VAL A 69 9.47 -10.58 0.64
N GLY A 70 10.06 -11.34 1.55
CA GLY A 70 9.87 -11.14 2.96
C GLY A 70 10.67 -12.10 3.83
N GLY A 71 10.21 -12.31 5.06
CA GLY A 71 10.74 -13.30 5.98
C GLY A 71 9.66 -14.31 6.36
N PHE A 72 10.05 -15.56 6.60
CA PHE A 72 9.16 -16.59 7.14
C PHE A 72 9.83 -17.38 8.26
N ASN A 73 9.04 -17.95 9.18
CA ASN A 73 9.50 -18.79 10.29
C ASN A 73 8.90 -20.20 10.22
N GLY A 74 9.74 -21.23 10.40
CA GLY A 74 9.28 -22.61 10.42
C GLY A 74 9.00 -23.15 9.02
N SER A 75 7.89 -23.87 8.84
CA SER A 75 7.52 -24.54 7.59
C SER A 75 6.29 -23.88 6.98
N THR A 76 6.42 -23.39 5.74
CA THR A 76 5.37 -22.65 5.01
C THR A 76 5.15 -23.25 3.63
N ASP A 77 3.89 -23.32 3.19
CA ASP A 77 3.53 -23.66 1.81
C ASP A 77 3.35 -22.36 1.02
N PHE A 78 4.15 -22.20 -0.04
CA PHE A 78 4.14 -21.00 -0.88
C PHE A 78 3.28 -21.14 -2.14
N ASP A 79 2.70 -22.32 -2.38
CA ASP A 79 1.69 -22.49 -3.43
C ASP A 79 0.29 -22.23 -2.84
N PRO A 80 -0.36 -21.11 -3.17
CA PRO A 80 -1.70 -20.81 -2.69
C PRO A 80 -2.81 -21.59 -3.42
N GLY A 81 -2.45 -22.34 -4.47
CA GLY A 81 -3.35 -23.17 -5.23
C GLY A 81 -3.60 -24.52 -4.56
N THR A 82 -3.96 -25.53 -5.36
CA THR A 82 -4.14 -26.90 -4.87
C THR A 82 -2.85 -27.71 -4.80
N GLY A 83 -1.73 -27.11 -5.23
CA GLY A 83 -0.41 -27.74 -5.16
C GLY A 83 0.19 -27.61 -3.76
N THR A 84 1.45 -28.04 -3.62
CA THR A 84 2.20 -27.88 -2.37
C THR A 84 3.66 -27.59 -2.72
N THR A 85 4.15 -26.44 -2.31
CA THR A 85 5.55 -26.03 -2.42
C THR A 85 6.05 -25.60 -1.05
N GLN A 86 6.45 -26.59 -0.26
CA GLN A 86 6.89 -26.41 1.12
C GLN A 86 8.36 -25.97 1.19
N LEU A 87 8.63 -24.90 1.93
CA LEU A 87 9.96 -24.54 2.41
C LEU A 87 10.01 -24.55 3.93
N THR A 88 11.20 -24.82 4.48
CA THR A 88 11.47 -24.74 5.92
C THR A 88 12.67 -23.84 6.16
N THR A 89 12.63 -23.01 7.21
CA THR A 89 13.77 -22.18 7.60
C THR A 89 14.98 -23.01 8.03
N ASN A 90 16.18 -22.44 7.89
CA ASN A 90 17.42 -23.03 8.40
C ASN A 90 17.70 -22.53 9.82
N GLY A 91 17.23 -21.32 10.13
CA GLY A 91 17.33 -20.68 11.44
C GLY A 91 15.98 -20.23 11.97
N LEU A 92 15.98 -19.03 12.55
CA LEU A 92 14.78 -18.41 13.11
C LEU A 92 13.89 -17.92 11.98
N GLU A 93 14.29 -16.89 11.25
CA GLU A 93 13.58 -16.41 10.07
C GLU A 93 14.50 -16.44 8.86
N ASP A 94 14.02 -16.99 7.74
CA ASP A 94 14.74 -16.98 6.47
C ASP A 94 14.03 -16.07 5.45
N ILE A 95 14.80 -15.56 4.49
CA ILE A 95 14.30 -14.80 3.35
C ILE A 95 13.59 -15.76 2.38
N TYR A 96 12.43 -15.33 1.86
CA TYR A 96 11.83 -15.93 0.68
C TYR A 96 11.71 -14.93 -0.48
N ILE A 97 11.70 -15.47 -1.70
CA ILE A 97 11.43 -14.76 -2.95
C ILE A 97 10.42 -15.60 -3.73
N SER A 98 9.19 -15.11 -3.86
CA SER A 98 8.12 -15.81 -4.59
C SER A 98 7.84 -15.10 -5.91
N LYS A 99 7.64 -15.89 -6.97
CA LYS A 99 7.19 -15.43 -8.28
C LYS A 99 5.80 -15.98 -8.59
N PHE A 100 4.92 -15.08 -9.00
CA PHE A 100 3.62 -15.37 -9.59
C PHE A 100 3.59 -14.84 -11.02
N ASN A 101 2.89 -15.51 -11.92
CA ASN A 101 2.73 -15.04 -13.29
C ASN A 101 1.77 -13.84 -13.34
N SER A 102 1.58 -13.23 -14.51
CA SER A 102 0.61 -12.13 -14.70
C SER A 102 -0.85 -12.51 -14.46
N SER A 103 -1.12 -13.82 -14.42
CA SER A 103 -2.39 -14.39 -14.02
C SER A 103 -2.50 -14.68 -12.52
N GLY A 104 -1.49 -14.33 -11.71
CA GLY A 104 -1.48 -14.61 -10.28
C GLY A 104 -1.21 -16.07 -9.91
N ASP A 105 -0.97 -16.96 -10.87
CA ASP A 105 -0.61 -18.34 -10.56
C ASP A 105 0.83 -18.41 -10.03
N PHE A 106 1.04 -19.24 -9.01
CA PHE A 106 2.37 -19.52 -8.47
C PHE A 106 3.29 -20.13 -9.53
N VAL A 107 4.54 -19.66 -9.58
CA VAL A 107 5.56 -20.14 -10.52
C VAL A 107 6.72 -20.81 -9.79
N TRP A 108 7.32 -20.11 -8.82
CA TRP A 108 8.41 -20.65 -8.00
C TRP A 108 8.59 -19.84 -6.73
N VAL A 109 9.23 -20.45 -5.73
CA VAL A 109 9.76 -19.78 -4.54
C VAL A 109 11.23 -20.16 -4.34
N LYS A 110 12.03 -19.21 -3.87
CA LYS A 110 13.45 -19.39 -3.50
C LYS A 110 13.65 -18.95 -2.05
N ARG A 111 14.58 -19.61 -1.35
CA ARG A 111 14.92 -19.34 0.05
C ARG A 111 16.39 -18.95 0.17
N ILE A 112 16.67 -17.92 0.97
CA ILE A 112 18.03 -17.55 1.39
C ILE A 112 18.00 -17.41 2.90
N GLY A 113 18.93 -18.04 3.60
CA GLY A 113 18.91 -18.01 5.06
C GLY A 113 20.16 -18.58 5.71
N SER A 114 20.32 -18.21 6.96
CA SER A 114 21.40 -18.52 7.88
C SER A 114 20.85 -19.36 9.04
N THR A 115 21.57 -19.40 10.16
CA THR A 115 21.07 -19.95 11.43
C THR A 115 20.44 -18.89 12.34
N ARG A 116 20.46 -17.60 11.98
CA ARG A 116 19.89 -16.48 12.75
C ARG A 116 18.68 -15.90 12.01
N ASP A 117 18.40 -14.60 12.21
CA ASP A 117 17.32 -13.90 11.53
C ASP A 117 17.82 -13.28 10.22
N ASP A 118 17.10 -13.57 9.13
CA ASP A 118 17.35 -13.02 7.80
C ASP A 118 16.03 -12.53 7.20
N ARG A 119 15.99 -11.27 6.77
CA ARG A 119 14.78 -10.64 6.21
C ARG A 119 15.09 -9.84 4.97
N ALA A 120 14.23 -9.96 3.96
CA ALA A 120 14.21 -9.06 2.82
C ALA A 120 13.11 -8.00 3.01
N TRP A 121 13.49 -6.73 3.05
CA TRP A 121 12.58 -5.60 3.27
C TRP A 121 12.23 -4.85 2.00
N ALA A 122 13.05 -4.96 0.95
CA ALA A 122 12.83 -4.25 -0.30
C ALA A 122 13.14 -5.13 -1.52
N ILE A 123 12.32 -4.97 -2.56
CA ILE A 123 12.61 -5.43 -3.92
C ILE A 123 12.31 -4.31 -4.93
N THR A 124 13.16 -4.18 -5.96
CA THR A 124 12.92 -3.34 -7.13
C THR A 124 13.49 -3.99 -8.39
N LEU A 125 13.05 -3.57 -9.58
CA LEU A 125 13.51 -4.12 -10.86
C LEU A 125 14.10 -3.02 -11.73
N ASP A 126 15.20 -3.31 -12.41
CA ASP A 126 15.68 -2.44 -13.49
C ASP A 126 14.87 -2.63 -14.78
N ALA A 127 15.15 -1.79 -15.79
CA ALA A 127 14.47 -1.84 -17.08
C ALA A 127 14.71 -3.15 -17.86
N SER A 128 15.71 -3.96 -17.48
CA SER A 128 15.96 -5.28 -18.06
C SER A 128 15.26 -6.41 -17.28
N GLY A 129 14.52 -6.06 -16.22
CA GLY A 129 13.83 -7.02 -15.36
C GLY A 129 14.75 -7.71 -14.34
N ASN A 130 15.98 -7.22 -14.11
CA ASN A 130 16.83 -7.78 -13.06
C ASN A 130 16.32 -7.31 -11.69
N PHE A 131 16.35 -8.22 -10.72
CA PHE A 131 15.88 -7.96 -9.36
C PHE A 131 17.00 -7.39 -8.51
N TYR A 132 16.65 -6.40 -7.69
CA TYR A 132 17.48 -5.89 -6.61
C TYR A 132 16.72 -6.08 -5.31
N ILE A 133 17.31 -6.81 -4.37
CA ILE A 133 16.70 -7.16 -3.08
C ILE A 133 17.61 -6.67 -1.97
N ALA A 134 17.04 -6.09 -0.91
CA ALA A 134 17.81 -5.65 0.24
C ALA A 134 17.09 -5.94 1.55
N GLY A 135 17.88 -6.00 2.62
CA GLY A 135 17.44 -6.29 3.97
C GLY A 135 18.63 -6.51 4.87
N TYR A 136 18.50 -7.43 5.81
CA TYR A 136 19.59 -7.82 6.71
C TYR A 136 19.67 -9.34 6.89
N PHE A 137 20.83 -9.80 7.34
CA PHE A 137 21.09 -11.21 7.64
C PHE A 137 22.02 -11.31 8.86
N GLY A 138 22.03 -12.47 9.52
CA GLY A 138 22.89 -12.71 10.68
C GLY A 138 23.62 -14.05 10.61
N GLY A 139 24.92 -14.11 10.89
CA GLY A 139 25.66 -15.36 10.76
C GLY A 139 26.12 -15.59 9.31
N SER A 140 26.08 -16.84 8.83
CA SER A 140 26.58 -17.20 7.49
C SER A 140 25.41 -17.68 6.61
N ALA A 141 25.20 -17.01 5.48
CA ALA A 141 24.15 -17.32 4.51
C ALA A 141 24.73 -17.40 3.09
N ASP A 142 24.23 -18.34 2.28
CA ASP A 142 24.50 -18.42 0.84
C ASP A 142 23.45 -17.62 0.07
N PHE A 143 23.88 -16.57 -0.61
CA PHE A 143 23.00 -15.67 -1.36
C PHE A 143 22.80 -16.08 -2.82
N ASP A 144 23.41 -17.18 -3.28
CA ASP A 144 23.06 -17.80 -4.56
C ASP A 144 21.90 -18.77 -4.36
N PRO A 145 20.68 -18.47 -4.84
CA PRO A 145 19.54 -19.38 -4.69
C PRO A 145 19.56 -20.54 -5.69
N GLY A 146 20.60 -20.65 -6.52
CA GLY A 146 20.86 -21.73 -7.46
C GLY A 146 21.77 -22.82 -6.89
N ALA A 147 22.64 -23.38 -7.75
CA ALA A 147 23.57 -24.45 -7.37
C ALA A 147 25.00 -23.95 -7.05
N GLY A 148 25.27 -22.66 -7.27
CA GLY A 148 26.54 -22.04 -6.91
C GLY A 148 26.63 -21.72 -5.42
N THR A 149 27.66 -21.00 -5.03
CA THR A 149 27.85 -20.55 -3.64
C THR A 149 28.41 -19.13 -3.64
N SER A 150 27.69 -18.23 -2.98
CA SER A 150 28.04 -16.83 -2.78
C SER A 150 27.74 -16.44 -1.33
N SER A 151 28.52 -16.98 -0.41
CA SER A 151 28.30 -16.79 1.02
C SER A 151 28.80 -15.45 1.53
N LEU A 152 27.97 -14.79 2.34
CA LEU A 152 28.37 -13.68 3.20
C LEU A 152 28.38 -14.15 4.66
N THR A 153 29.14 -13.49 5.53
CA THR A 153 29.19 -13.84 6.95
C THR A 153 29.33 -12.61 7.82
N THR A 154 28.57 -12.58 8.90
CA THR A 154 28.67 -11.58 9.97
C THR A 154 28.50 -12.23 11.34
N ASN A 155 29.07 -11.61 12.38
CA ASN A 155 28.80 -11.95 13.77
C ASN A 155 27.69 -11.07 14.39
N ASP A 156 27.33 -9.99 13.71
CA ASP A 156 26.33 -9.01 14.08
C ASP A 156 25.06 -9.21 13.21
N MET A 157 24.35 -8.13 12.89
CA MET A 157 23.33 -8.09 11.83
C MET A 157 23.76 -7.07 10.77
N ASP A 158 23.97 -7.55 9.56
CA ASP A 158 24.54 -6.74 8.49
C ASP A 158 23.56 -6.58 7.33
N ALA A 159 23.65 -5.44 6.66
CA ALA A 159 22.82 -5.16 5.51
C ALA A 159 23.36 -5.89 4.29
N PHE A 160 22.45 -6.42 3.48
CA PHE A 160 22.79 -6.98 2.18
C PHE A 160 22.05 -6.27 1.05
N ILE A 161 22.67 -6.29 -0.13
CA ILE A 161 22.03 -5.94 -1.40
C ILE A 161 22.35 -7.08 -2.38
N LEU A 162 21.32 -7.78 -2.84
CA LEU A 162 21.39 -8.90 -3.76
C LEU A 162 20.87 -8.49 -5.13
N LYS A 163 21.60 -8.83 -6.20
CA LYS A 163 21.12 -8.78 -7.57
C LYS A 163 20.91 -10.18 -8.13
N LEU A 164 19.73 -10.38 -8.71
CA LEU A 164 19.39 -11.56 -9.52
C LEU A 164 19.02 -11.10 -10.94
N ASP A 165 19.24 -11.93 -11.96
CA ASP A 165 18.76 -11.63 -13.31
C ASP A 165 17.25 -11.83 -13.44
N SER A 166 16.66 -11.50 -14.60
CA SER A 166 15.21 -11.67 -14.85
C SER A 166 14.65 -13.10 -14.71
N ASN A 167 15.51 -14.13 -14.72
CA ASN A 167 15.11 -15.53 -14.47
C ASN A 167 15.19 -15.87 -12.97
N GLY A 168 15.75 -14.97 -12.16
CA GLY A 168 16.01 -15.15 -10.75
C GLY A 168 17.37 -15.79 -10.47
N ASP A 169 18.27 -15.86 -11.45
CA ASP A 169 19.60 -16.46 -11.28
C ASP A 169 20.59 -15.45 -10.68
N PHE A 170 21.49 -15.94 -9.82
CA PHE A 170 22.44 -15.10 -9.08
C PHE A 170 23.34 -14.26 -9.99
N GLN A 171 23.52 -12.98 -9.65
CA GLN A 171 24.47 -12.09 -10.32
C GLN A 171 25.56 -11.60 -9.36
N TRP A 172 25.16 -10.98 -8.25
CA TRP A 172 26.09 -10.56 -7.20
C TRP A 172 25.34 -10.31 -5.89
N VAL A 173 26.06 -10.36 -4.78
CA VAL A 173 25.60 -9.85 -3.48
C VAL A 173 26.66 -8.90 -2.91
N LYS A 174 26.21 -7.86 -2.20
CA LYS A 174 27.03 -6.86 -1.51
C LYS A 174 26.61 -6.80 -0.05
N GLN A 175 27.59 -6.62 0.82
CA GLN A 175 27.43 -6.48 2.26
C GLN A 175 27.81 -5.05 2.64
N ILE A 176 27.02 -4.40 3.48
CA ILE A 176 27.38 -3.17 4.19
C ILE A 176 27.57 -3.59 5.65
N THR A 177 28.77 -3.36 6.17
CA THR A 177 29.20 -3.95 7.44
C THR A 177 30.16 -3.05 8.20
N GLY A 178 30.10 -3.09 9.52
CA GLY A 178 31.10 -2.51 10.40
C GLY A 178 32.27 -3.43 10.75
N PRO A 179 33.32 -2.90 11.38
CA PRO A 179 34.33 -3.75 11.98
C PRO A 179 33.68 -4.64 13.05
N ALA A 180 34.09 -5.92 13.10
CA ALA A 180 33.55 -6.90 14.04
C ALA A 180 33.50 -6.32 15.46
N SER A 181 32.31 -6.38 16.07
CA SER A 181 32.09 -5.85 17.40
C SER A 181 32.95 -6.58 18.45
N GLY A 182 33.86 -5.83 19.08
CA GLY A 182 34.64 -6.33 20.22
C GLY A 182 33.88 -6.09 21.53
N GLY A 183 34.01 -6.99 22.51
CA GLY A 183 33.60 -6.70 23.89
C GLY A 183 32.09 -6.73 24.18
N GLY A 184 31.29 -7.44 23.36
CA GLY A 184 29.85 -7.63 23.61
C GLY A 184 28.96 -6.48 23.15
N VAL A 185 29.49 -5.55 22.36
CA VAL A 185 28.70 -4.60 21.57
C VAL A 185 28.03 -5.38 20.43
N PHE A 186 26.81 -5.02 20.04
CA PHE A 186 26.14 -5.57 18.86
C PHE A 186 25.91 -4.41 17.88
N ASN A 187 26.47 -4.53 16.68
CA ASN A 187 26.24 -3.56 15.60
C ASN A 187 25.02 -3.99 14.77
N THR A 188 24.41 -3.02 14.10
CA THR A 188 23.23 -3.26 13.26
C THR A 188 23.33 -2.39 12.03
N GLU A 189 23.44 -3.03 10.86
CA GLU A 189 23.27 -2.39 9.56
C GLU A 189 22.02 -2.99 8.91
N PHE A 190 21.02 -2.18 8.62
CA PHE A 190 19.80 -2.64 7.96
C PHE A 190 19.53 -1.84 6.69
N ALA A 191 19.26 -2.51 5.57
CA ALA A 191 18.83 -1.85 4.33
C ALA A 191 17.31 -1.97 4.16
N ASN A 192 16.61 -0.84 4.33
CA ASN A 192 15.15 -0.81 4.51
C ASN A 192 14.40 -0.56 3.20
N SER A 193 15.03 0.13 2.24
CA SER A 193 14.39 0.52 0.99
C SER A 193 15.38 0.55 -0.18
N LEU A 194 14.86 0.36 -1.39
CA LEU A 194 15.59 0.38 -2.65
C LEU A 194 14.83 1.19 -3.70
N ALA A 195 15.57 1.90 -4.56
CA ALA A 195 15.07 2.37 -5.85
C ALA A 195 16.17 2.31 -6.89
N VAL A 196 15.80 1.92 -8.11
CA VAL A 196 16.73 1.82 -9.23
C VAL A 196 16.35 2.81 -10.32
N THR A 197 17.37 3.41 -10.91
CA THR A 197 17.27 4.34 -12.02
C THR A 197 18.21 3.90 -13.14
N SER A 198 18.18 4.56 -14.29
CA SER A 198 19.16 4.31 -15.34
C SER A 198 20.59 4.72 -14.96
N THR A 199 20.78 5.53 -13.91
CA THR A 199 22.09 6.04 -13.47
C THR A 199 22.66 5.27 -12.29
N GLY A 200 21.87 4.43 -11.62
CA GLY A 200 22.34 3.62 -10.51
C GLY A 200 21.23 3.07 -9.62
N LEU A 201 21.67 2.33 -8.60
CA LEU A 201 20.86 1.76 -7.54
C LEU A 201 21.05 2.57 -6.27
N TYR A 202 19.95 2.99 -5.65
CA TYR A 202 19.92 3.63 -4.35
C TYR A 202 19.41 2.64 -3.30
N ALA A 203 20.08 2.61 -2.15
CA ALA A 203 19.59 1.95 -0.95
C ALA A 203 19.61 2.92 0.22
N SER A 204 18.64 2.81 1.11
CA SER A 204 18.60 3.57 2.36
C SER A 204 18.26 2.65 3.51
N GLY A 205 18.73 3.02 4.70
CA GLY A 205 18.60 2.18 5.87
C GLY A 205 19.14 2.86 7.10
N GLU A 206 19.49 2.05 8.09
CA GLU A 206 20.05 2.51 9.36
C GLU A 206 21.30 1.72 9.72
N PHE A 207 22.24 2.37 10.42
CA PHE A 207 23.48 1.74 10.86
C PHE A 207 23.92 2.27 12.23
N SER A 208 24.69 1.48 12.98
CA SER A 208 25.29 1.92 14.25
C SER A 208 26.81 1.88 14.23
N ASN A 209 27.43 2.71 15.07
CA ASN A 209 28.87 2.82 15.23
C ASN A 209 29.59 3.21 13.92
N VAL A 210 30.33 2.29 13.31
CA VAL A 210 31.09 2.53 12.08
C VAL A 210 30.71 1.45 11.08
N ALA A 211 30.34 1.84 9.86
CA ALA A 211 30.08 0.90 8.77
C ALA A 211 30.82 1.34 7.50
N ASP A 212 31.37 0.37 6.77
CA ASP A 212 31.95 0.57 5.45
C ASP A 212 30.88 0.44 4.37
N PHE A 213 30.67 1.52 3.62
CA PHE A 213 29.68 1.59 2.56
C PHE A 213 30.25 1.29 1.17
N ASP A 214 31.56 1.04 1.03
CA ASP A 214 32.15 0.53 -0.21
C ASP A 214 32.23 -1.00 -0.14
N PRO A 215 31.33 -1.75 -0.80
CA PRO A 215 31.35 -3.22 -0.76
C PRO A 215 32.44 -3.83 -1.68
N GLY A 216 33.32 -2.99 -2.24
CA GLY A 216 34.48 -3.36 -3.03
C GLY A 216 35.75 -3.50 -2.20
N ALA A 217 36.90 -3.19 -2.81
CA ALA A 217 38.20 -3.23 -2.14
C ALA A 217 38.61 -1.88 -1.52
N GLY A 218 37.82 -0.82 -1.76
CA GLY A 218 38.02 0.48 -1.14
C GLY A 218 37.44 0.52 0.28
N THR A 219 37.39 1.72 0.84
CA THR A 219 36.79 1.96 2.15
C THR A 219 36.06 3.30 2.12
N SER A 220 34.80 3.29 2.52
CA SER A 220 33.97 4.47 2.70
C SER A 220 33.22 4.39 4.02
N ASN A 221 33.97 4.60 5.11
CA ASN A 221 33.40 4.55 6.45
C ASN A 221 32.52 5.76 6.73
N LEU A 222 31.31 5.51 7.22
CA LEU A 222 30.50 6.48 7.93
C LEU A 222 30.45 6.11 9.42
N VAL A 223 30.20 7.11 10.26
CA VAL A 223 30.11 6.94 11.71
C VAL A 223 28.75 7.45 12.15
N SER A 224 27.97 6.65 12.89
CA SER A 224 26.72 7.09 13.48
C SER A 224 27.00 8.01 14.68
N ASN A 225 26.12 8.97 14.94
CA ASN A 225 26.31 9.97 15.98
C ASN A 225 25.55 9.64 17.26
N GLY A 226 25.61 8.40 17.76
CA GLY A 226 24.89 8.01 18.97
C GLY A 226 24.21 6.66 18.77
N GLY A 227 22.89 6.68 18.59
CA GLY A 227 22.13 5.47 18.23
C GLY A 227 22.35 5.06 16.78
N ASN A 228 21.30 4.51 16.18
CA ASN A 228 21.31 4.21 14.75
C ASN A 228 21.08 5.52 13.97
N ASP A 229 21.87 5.76 12.94
CA ASP A 229 21.72 6.89 12.02
C ASP A 229 21.19 6.39 10.67
N VAL A 230 20.49 7.27 9.95
CA VAL A 230 20.08 7.00 8.57
C VAL A 230 21.30 6.97 7.67
N PHE A 231 21.37 6.01 6.75
CA PHE A 231 22.27 6.06 5.61
C PHE A 231 21.51 6.09 4.28
N VAL A 232 22.18 6.62 3.27
CA VAL A 232 21.84 6.51 1.86
C VAL A 232 23.11 6.14 1.10
N VAL A 233 23.07 5.07 0.32
CA VAL A 233 24.17 4.64 -0.54
C VAL A 233 23.70 4.56 -1.98
N LYS A 234 24.55 5.02 -2.90
CA LYS A 234 24.38 4.80 -4.33
C LYS A 234 25.46 3.84 -4.83
N LEU A 235 25.02 2.81 -5.52
CA LEU A 235 25.86 1.89 -6.29
C LEU A 235 25.54 2.05 -7.77
N ASP A 236 26.46 1.64 -8.65
CA ASP A 236 26.09 1.38 -10.04
C ASP A 236 25.32 0.05 -10.16
N LEU A 237 24.80 -0.25 -11.35
CA LEU A 237 24.01 -1.47 -11.59
C LEU A 237 24.84 -2.77 -11.54
N SER A 238 26.17 -2.66 -11.48
CA SER A 238 27.12 -3.76 -11.28
C SER A 238 27.50 -3.93 -9.80
N GLY A 239 26.96 -3.08 -8.91
CA GLY A 239 27.21 -3.11 -7.48
C GLY A 239 28.51 -2.43 -7.05
N SER A 240 29.11 -1.57 -7.89
CA SER A 240 30.27 -0.77 -7.51
C SER A 240 29.85 0.54 -6.82
N TYR A 241 30.54 0.86 -5.73
CA TYR A 241 30.32 2.06 -4.93
C TYR A 241 30.39 3.36 -5.73
N GLN A 242 29.45 4.28 -5.49
CA GLN A 242 29.46 5.64 -6.06
C GLN A 242 29.62 6.68 -4.95
N TRP A 243 28.72 6.66 -3.96
CA TRP A 243 28.77 7.53 -2.78
C TRP A 243 27.89 6.98 -1.66
N ALA A 244 28.17 7.41 -0.43
CA ALA A 244 27.31 7.22 0.73
C ALA A 244 27.18 8.51 1.54
N LYS A 245 26.03 8.70 2.19
CA LYS A 245 25.70 9.81 3.10
C LYS A 245 25.01 9.25 4.34
N SER A 246 25.23 9.88 5.48
CA SER A 246 24.47 9.62 6.71
C SER A 246 23.86 10.89 7.28
N PHE A 247 22.74 10.73 7.98
CA PHE A 247 22.04 11.78 8.69
C PHE A 247 21.65 11.27 10.07
N GLY A 248 22.06 11.97 11.11
CA GLY A 248 21.70 11.62 12.48
C GLY A 248 22.19 12.60 13.53
N ALA A 249 21.74 12.35 14.75
CA ALA A 249 22.02 13.06 15.98
C ALA A 249 22.26 12.05 17.11
N SER A 250 22.29 12.50 18.36
CA SER A 250 22.51 11.62 19.52
C SER A 250 21.45 10.53 19.72
N GLY A 251 20.31 10.62 19.03
CA GLY A 251 19.19 9.70 19.14
C GLY A 251 19.29 8.52 18.18
N THR A 252 18.17 7.83 17.98
CA THR A 252 17.99 6.85 16.91
C THR A 252 17.13 7.50 15.82
N GLU A 253 17.72 7.63 14.64
CA GLU A 253 17.07 8.00 13.39
C GLU A 253 16.71 6.74 12.59
N ILE A 254 15.63 6.79 11.83
CA ILE A 254 15.09 5.63 11.12
C ILE A 254 14.84 6.01 9.66
N ALA A 255 15.37 5.23 8.72
CA ALA A 255 15.00 5.33 7.31
C ALA A 255 13.83 4.38 7.01
N ARG A 256 12.74 4.85 6.39
CA ARG A 256 11.56 4.01 6.14
C ARG A 256 11.28 3.76 4.67
N ALA A 257 11.46 4.77 3.82
CA ALA A 257 11.18 4.64 2.40
C ALA A 257 12.09 5.55 1.56
N LEU A 258 12.35 5.11 0.34
CA LEU A 258 13.02 5.92 -0.67
C LEU A 258 12.33 5.83 -2.03
N ALA A 259 12.39 6.92 -2.79
CA ALA A 259 11.99 6.99 -4.19
C ALA A 259 13.06 7.75 -4.98
N ALA A 260 13.29 7.41 -6.24
CA ALA A 260 14.33 8.05 -7.05
C ALA A 260 13.85 8.33 -8.47
N ASP A 261 14.41 9.37 -9.06
CA ASP A 261 14.28 9.71 -10.47
C ASP A 261 15.67 10.00 -11.06
N SER A 262 15.74 10.43 -12.32
CA SER A 262 17.03 10.73 -12.97
C SER A 262 17.77 11.94 -12.39
N THR A 263 17.12 12.73 -11.51
CA THR A 263 17.70 13.91 -10.87
C THR A 263 18.26 13.61 -9.48
N GLY A 264 17.82 12.53 -8.85
CA GLY A 264 18.31 12.12 -7.54
C GLY A 264 17.33 11.25 -6.76
N VAL A 265 17.45 11.31 -5.43
CA VAL A 265 16.76 10.43 -4.49
C VAL A 265 16.04 11.23 -3.40
N TYR A 266 14.86 10.76 -3.05
CA TYR A 266 14.00 11.23 -1.96
C TYR A 266 14.00 10.18 -0.87
N VAL A 267 14.30 10.58 0.37
CA VAL A 267 14.36 9.68 1.52
C VAL A 267 13.45 10.21 2.61
N ALA A 268 12.56 9.34 3.09
CA ALA A 268 11.63 9.61 4.17
C ALA A 268 11.98 8.77 5.40
N GLY A 269 11.95 9.40 6.57
CA GLY A 269 12.35 8.77 7.81
C GLY A 269 11.96 9.55 9.06
N GLY A 270 12.29 9.00 10.22
CA GLY A 270 12.10 9.64 11.52
C GLY A 270 13.41 10.16 12.09
N PHE A 271 13.34 11.26 12.83
CA PHE A 271 14.50 11.85 13.52
C PHE A 271 14.17 12.35 14.93
N ARG A 272 15.19 12.43 15.77
CA ARG A 272 15.11 12.92 17.15
C ARG A 272 16.16 14.00 17.39
N GLY A 273 15.82 15.03 18.16
CA GLY A 273 16.71 16.16 18.40
C GLY A 273 16.95 16.98 17.13
N THR A 274 18.17 17.50 16.97
CA THR A 274 18.52 18.34 15.81
C THR A 274 19.43 17.57 14.85
N VAL A 275 18.92 17.27 13.66
CA VAL A 275 19.65 16.59 12.58
C VAL A 275 20.03 17.61 11.51
N ASN A 276 21.28 17.55 11.07
CA ASN A 276 21.80 18.38 10.00
C ASN A 276 21.90 17.57 8.70
N PHE A 277 21.20 18.01 7.66
CA PHE A 277 21.15 17.34 6.36
C PHE A 277 22.21 17.83 5.36
N ASN A 278 23.07 18.80 5.75
CA ASN A 278 24.17 19.24 4.90
C ASN A 278 25.45 19.59 5.68
N SER A 279 26.60 19.51 5.02
CA SER A 279 27.89 19.85 5.67
C SER A 279 28.04 21.34 6.01
N ALA A 280 27.20 22.21 5.43
CA ALA A 280 27.23 23.65 5.67
C ALA A 280 26.53 24.08 6.98
N GLY A 281 25.74 23.20 7.61
CA GLY A 281 25.00 23.51 8.84
C GLY A 281 23.77 24.39 8.63
N SER A 282 23.36 24.61 7.38
CA SER A 282 22.19 25.44 7.04
C SER A 282 20.89 24.63 6.88
N ALA A 283 20.97 23.30 6.92
CA ALA A 283 19.85 22.39 6.70
C ALA A 283 19.53 21.60 7.98
N ASN A 284 19.23 22.31 9.07
CA ASN A 284 18.87 21.68 10.33
C ASN A 284 17.35 21.51 10.43
N LEU A 285 16.91 20.31 10.79
CA LEU A 285 15.57 20.08 11.31
C LEU A 285 15.69 19.72 12.79
N SER A 286 14.78 20.23 13.61
CA SER A 286 14.77 20.00 15.05
C SER A 286 13.41 19.47 15.49
N SER A 287 13.41 18.39 16.26
CA SER A 287 12.25 17.98 17.06
C SER A 287 12.33 18.63 18.46
N PRO A 288 11.23 18.65 19.25
CA PRO A 288 11.20 19.32 20.55
C PRO A 288 12.26 18.85 21.54
N ASP A 289 12.62 17.56 21.49
CA ASP A 289 13.66 16.94 22.31
C ASP A 289 14.20 15.63 21.68
N VAL A 290 15.19 15.02 22.31
CA VAL A 290 15.82 13.76 21.85
C VAL A 290 14.94 12.51 22.02
N ASN A 291 13.77 12.64 22.67
CA ASN A 291 12.84 11.54 22.94
C ASN A 291 11.58 11.60 22.06
N THR A 292 11.38 12.68 21.33
CA THR A 292 10.26 12.88 20.41
C THR A 292 10.73 12.62 18.99
N VAL A 293 10.06 11.68 18.32
CA VAL A 293 10.25 11.43 16.88
C VAL A 293 9.42 12.43 16.11
N ASP A 294 10.06 13.09 15.16
CA ASP A 294 9.39 13.78 14.07
C ASP A 294 9.80 13.16 12.73
N ALA A 295 9.06 13.46 11.68
CA ALA A 295 9.30 12.91 10.35
C ALA A 295 10.06 13.91 9.47
N PHE A 296 11.00 13.41 8.67
CA PHE A 296 11.67 14.18 7.63
C PHE A 296 11.41 13.60 6.24
N LEU A 297 11.49 14.49 5.24
CA LEU A 297 11.71 14.15 3.84
C LEU A 297 12.90 14.95 3.33
N VAL A 298 13.90 14.28 2.78
CA VAL A 298 15.11 14.91 2.20
C VAL A 298 15.28 14.53 0.73
N LYS A 299 15.72 15.49 -0.09
CA LYS A 299 16.18 15.26 -1.46
C LYS A 299 17.70 15.41 -1.55
N LEU A 300 18.34 14.42 -2.14
CA LEU A 300 19.74 14.48 -2.61
C LEU A 300 19.74 14.40 -4.14
N ASP A 301 20.69 15.05 -4.81
CA ASP A 301 20.88 14.86 -6.24
C ASP A 301 21.55 13.51 -6.56
N ASP A 302 21.70 13.23 -7.86
CA ASP A 302 22.30 12.00 -8.37
C ASP A 302 23.77 11.79 -7.91
N GLN A 303 24.46 12.86 -7.51
CA GLN A 303 25.83 12.86 -6.96
C GLN A 303 25.86 12.90 -5.42
N GLY A 304 24.70 12.83 -4.77
CA GLY A 304 24.56 12.80 -3.31
C GLY A 304 24.68 14.17 -2.66
N ALA A 305 24.61 15.27 -3.41
CA ALA A 305 24.59 16.61 -2.83
C ALA A 305 23.17 16.98 -2.36
N TYR A 306 23.10 17.54 -1.16
CA TYR A 306 21.87 18.03 -0.55
C TYR A 306 21.16 19.05 -1.44
N GLN A 307 19.84 18.87 -1.62
CA GLN A 307 18.97 19.83 -2.32
C GLN A 307 18.05 20.56 -1.35
N TRP A 308 17.26 19.81 -0.57
CA TRP A 308 16.35 20.35 0.44
C TRP A 308 15.97 19.25 1.45
N ALA A 309 15.50 19.67 2.63
CA ALA A 309 14.87 18.79 3.62
C ALA A 309 13.73 19.55 4.30
N THR A 310 12.66 18.84 4.65
CA THR A 310 11.53 19.39 5.40
C THR A 310 11.01 18.39 6.43
N ASN A 311 10.45 18.92 7.52
CA ASN A 311 9.60 18.13 8.40
C ASN A 311 8.28 17.83 7.65
N VAL A 312 7.78 16.59 7.77
CA VAL A 312 6.55 16.13 7.10
C VAL A 312 5.52 15.55 8.08
N GLY A 313 5.51 16.02 9.32
CA GLY A 313 4.64 15.52 10.39
C GLY A 313 5.44 14.77 11.45
N ASN A 314 4.80 13.83 12.13
CA ASN A 314 5.43 13.19 13.29
C ASN A 314 5.93 11.76 13.01
N ASP A 315 5.31 11.07 12.06
CA ASP A 315 5.81 9.80 11.53
C ASP A 315 5.54 9.73 10.01
N VAL A 316 6.45 9.15 9.23
CA VAL A 316 6.33 9.04 7.77
C VAL A 316 6.73 7.65 7.33
N TRP A 317 5.93 6.98 6.50
CA TRP A 317 6.21 5.60 6.13
C TRP A 317 6.36 5.38 4.62
N GLY A 318 5.93 6.32 3.79
CA GLY A 318 5.96 6.16 2.35
C GLY A 318 6.36 7.44 1.62
N VAL A 319 7.11 7.28 0.54
CA VAL A 319 7.44 8.33 -0.43
C VAL A 319 7.33 7.78 -1.86
N ALA A 320 6.83 8.58 -2.80
CA ALA A 320 6.78 8.25 -4.22
C ALA A 320 7.03 9.49 -5.08
N VAL A 321 7.63 9.33 -6.26
CA VAL A 321 7.93 10.43 -7.20
C VAL A 321 7.14 10.26 -8.49
N ASP A 322 6.44 11.31 -8.89
CA ASP A 322 5.78 11.44 -10.20
C ASP A 322 6.63 12.31 -11.11
N VAL A 323 7.47 11.65 -11.89
CA VAL A 323 8.41 12.30 -12.80
C VAL A 323 7.69 13.13 -13.87
N ALA A 324 6.54 12.65 -14.35
CA ALA A 324 5.78 13.34 -15.40
C ALA A 324 5.06 14.59 -14.88
N GLY A 325 4.57 14.53 -13.64
CA GLY A 325 3.92 15.66 -12.96
C GLY A 325 4.88 16.63 -12.29
N GLY A 326 6.14 16.22 -12.04
CA GLY A 326 7.09 17.00 -11.26
C GLY A 326 6.72 17.04 -9.77
N TYR A 327 6.12 15.98 -9.25
CA TYR A 327 5.66 15.89 -7.86
C TYR A 327 6.39 14.81 -7.06
N VAL A 328 6.49 15.03 -5.75
CA VAL A 328 6.81 14.01 -4.76
C VAL A 328 5.67 13.92 -3.76
N TYR A 329 5.25 12.69 -3.47
CA TYR A 329 4.20 12.37 -2.52
C TYR A 329 4.82 11.74 -1.28
N SER A 330 4.28 12.08 -0.11
CA SER A 330 4.66 11.48 1.17
C SER A 330 3.42 11.17 2.01
N THR A 331 3.43 10.07 2.75
CA THR A 331 2.31 9.70 3.63
C THR A 331 2.81 9.17 4.97
N GLY A 332 2.04 9.44 6.02
CA GLY A 332 2.37 9.12 7.38
C GLY A 332 1.28 9.54 8.36
N THR A 333 1.69 9.82 9.59
CA THR A 333 0.82 10.15 10.72
C THR A 333 1.24 11.48 11.32
N PHE A 334 0.26 12.24 11.81
CA PHE A 334 0.54 13.46 12.56
C PHE A 334 -0.43 13.62 13.74
N TRP A 335 0.07 14.26 14.79
CA TRP A 335 -0.72 14.64 15.97
C TRP A 335 -0.49 16.11 16.32
N GLY A 336 -1.52 16.71 16.90
CA GLY A 336 -1.57 18.16 17.08
C GLY A 336 -1.63 18.93 15.75
N THR A 337 -1.74 20.24 15.82
CA THR A 337 -1.75 21.08 14.62
C THR A 337 -0.34 21.14 14.02
N GLN A 338 -0.19 20.71 12.77
CA GLN A 338 1.07 20.71 12.03
C GLN A 338 0.97 21.56 10.76
N ASP A 339 2.00 22.36 10.48
CA ASP A 339 2.13 23.09 9.22
C ASP A 339 2.87 22.22 8.19
N PHE A 340 2.19 21.85 7.12
CA PHE A 340 2.75 21.04 6.05
C PHE A 340 3.41 21.86 4.93
N ASN A 341 3.42 23.19 5.03
CA ASN A 341 4.07 24.05 4.06
C ASN A 341 5.53 24.36 4.47
N PRO A 342 6.55 23.78 3.79
CA PRO A 342 7.96 24.13 4.05
C PRO A 342 8.36 25.57 3.73
N GLY A 343 7.51 26.32 3.02
CA GLY A 343 7.77 27.68 2.59
C GLY A 343 7.42 28.74 3.65
N SER A 344 7.26 29.98 3.20
CA SER A 344 6.87 31.11 4.07
C SER A 344 5.37 31.22 4.33
N GLY A 345 4.55 30.43 3.63
CA GLY A 345 3.10 30.34 3.87
C GLY A 345 2.78 29.28 4.90
N THR A 346 1.49 29.15 5.25
CA THR A 346 1.01 28.17 6.23
C THR A 346 -0.06 27.28 5.60
N SER A 347 0.04 25.97 5.83
CA SER A 347 -0.96 24.97 5.49
C SER A 347 -1.15 24.02 6.67
N ASN A 348 -1.85 24.51 7.69
CA ASN A 348 -2.11 23.75 8.90
C ASN A 348 -3.14 22.64 8.68
N LEU A 349 -2.80 21.44 9.14
CA LEU A 349 -3.76 20.38 9.40
C LEU A 349 -3.82 20.13 10.91
N THR A 350 -5.02 19.87 11.42
CA THR A 350 -5.26 19.44 12.80
C THR A 350 -5.97 18.09 12.73
N PRO A 351 -5.58 17.06 13.50
CA PRO A 351 -6.31 15.80 13.51
C PRO A 351 -7.75 16.01 14.00
N VAL A 352 -8.70 15.20 13.51
CA VAL A 352 -10.06 15.17 14.07
C VAL A 352 -10.05 14.47 15.42
N GLY A 353 -9.27 13.39 15.53
CA GLY A 353 -9.15 12.53 16.70
C GLY A 353 -7.81 12.70 17.41
N GLN A 354 -7.18 11.56 17.72
CA GLN A 354 -5.87 11.53 18.36
C GLN A 354 -4.79 11.81 17.31
N ASP A 355 -4.72 10.92 16.32
CA ASP A 355 -3.72 10.94 15.27
C ASP A 355 -4.42 10.69 13.93
N ASP A 356 -4.12 11.50 12.92
CA ASP A 356 -4.71 11.34 11.60
C ASP A 356 -3.63 10.97 10.57
N ALA A 357 -4.02 10.27 9.51
CA ALA A 357 -3.16 10.03 8.37
C ALA A 357 -3.11 11.25 7.47
N TYR A 358 -2.01 11.43 6.74
CA TYR A 358 -1.88 12.47 5.73
C TYR A 358 -1.35 11.95 4.39
N LEU A 359 -1.66 12.70 3.32
CA LEU A 359 -0.97 12.64 2.03
C LEU A 359 -0.47 14.04 1.66
N LEU A 360 0.84 14.22 1.73
CA LEU A 360 1.55 15.44 1.36
C LEU A 360 1.95 15.36 -0.11
N THR A 361 1.77 16.46 -0.85
CA THR A 361 2.29 16.65 -2.20
C THR A 361 3.19 17.88 -2.21
N LEU A 362 4.43 17.70 -2.64
CA LEU A 362 5.38 18.78 -2.94
C LEU A 362 5.75 18.71 -4.41
N ASN A 363 6.23 19.82 -4.97
CA ASN A 363 6.98 19.79 -6.22
C ASN A 363 8.33 19.09 -5.97
N THR A 364 8.97 18.60 -7.03
CA THR A 364 10.29 17.94 -6.95
C THR A 364 11.40 18.85 -6.42
N ASP A 365 11.19 20.17 -6.41
CA ASP A 365 12.08 21.19 -5.83
C ASP A 365 11.80 21.47 -4.33
N GLY A 366 10.84 20.78 -3.72
CA GLY A 366 10.50 20.89 -2.30
C GLY A 366 9.42 21.93 -1.99
N THR A 367 8.92 22.67 -2.99
CA THR A 367 7.87 23.66 -2.76
C THR A 367 6.50 23.00 -2.55
N PHE A 368 5.70 23.57 -1.63
CA PHE A 368 4.40 23.03 -1.24
C PHE A 368 3.37 23.04 -2.39
N VAL A 369 2.59 21.96 -2.52
CA VAL A 369 1.43 21.89 -3.42
C VAL A 369 0.14 21.72 -2.64
N ARG A 370 0.03 20.65 -1.83
CA ARG A 370 -1.14 20.37 -0.99
C ARG A 370 -0.82 19.36 0.11
N ALA A 371 -1.63 19.35 1.16
CA ALA A 371 -1.70 18.28 2.14
C ALA A 371 -3.17 17.86 2.31
N ILE A 372 -3.42 16.55 2.29
CA ILE A 372 -4.74 15.95 2.49
C ILE A 372 -4.70 15.17 3.80
N ARG A 373 -5.75 15.30 4.61
CA ARG A 373 -5.93 14.55 5.87
C ARG A 373 -6.94 13.43 5.63
N PHE A 374 -6.63 12.24 6.14
CA PHE A 374 -7.58 11.13 6.26
C PHE A 374 -7.69 10.81 7.76
N GLY A 375 -8.83 11.14 8.36
CA GLY A 375 -8.96 11.02 9.81
C GLY A 375 -10.38 11.12 10.35
N GLY A 376 -10.61 10.43 11.45
CA GLY A 376 -11.87 10.32 12.18
C GLY A 376 -11.66 10.59 13.67
N SER A 377 -12.53 10.04 14.52
CA SER A 377 -12.47 10.30 15.96
C SER A 377 -11.35 9.56 16.69
N LEU A 378 -10.62 8.67 16.02
CA LEU A 378 -9.63 7.77 16.63
C LEU A 378 -8.24 7.95 16.02
N VAL A 379 -7.65 6.86 15.51
CA VAL A 379 -6.26 6.77 15.10
C VAL A 379 -6.20 6.28 13.67
N GLU A 380 -5.67 7.13 12.81
CA GLU A 380 -5.40 6.85 11.41
C GLU A 380 -3.91 7.04 11.13
N SER A 381 -3.32 6.18 10.32
CA SER A 381 -1.90 6.24 10.01
C SER A 381 -1.61 5.90 8.56
N GLY A 382 -0.90 6.78 7.85
CA GLY A 382 -0.40 6.51 6.51
C GLY A 382 0.77 5.52 6.54
N ARG A 383 0.84 4.63 5.55
CA ARG A 383 1.84 3.56 5.46
C ARG A 383 2.63 3.59 4.17
N ARG A 384 2.00 3.55 3.01
CA ARG A 384 2.70 3.53 1.72
C ARG A 384 2.00 4.38 0.68
N VAL A 385 2.77 4.86 -0.28
CA VAL A 385 2.28 5.65 -1.40
C VAL A 385 2.94 5.18 -2.69
N ALA A 386 2.17 5.15 -3.78
CA ALA A 386 2.67 4.89 -5.13
C ALA A 386 1.97 5.82 -6.13
N VAL A 387 2.58 6.01 -7.29
CA VAL A 387 1.98 6.77 -8.40
C VAL A 387 2.07 5.97 -9.70
N ASP A 388 0.98 5.98 -10.47
CA ASP A 388 0.93 5.33 -11.78
C ASP A 388 1.46 6.25 -12.90
N ALA A 389 1.64 5.68 -14.10
CA ALA A 389 2.12 6.43 -15.26
C ALA A 389 1.19 7.58 -15.71
N SER A 390 -0.10 7.54 -15.31
CA SER A 390 -1.06 8.61 -15.57
C SER A 390 -1.02 9.71 -14.50
N GLY A 391 -0.32 9.47 -13.39
CA GLY A 391 -0.23 10.38 -12.24
C GLY A 391 -1.26 10.16 -11.15
N ASN A 392 -2.06 9.09 -11.22
CA ASN A 392 -2.94 8.78 -10.10
C ASN A 392 -2.07 8.28 -8.95
N VAL A 393 -2.35 8.82 -7.77
CA VAL A 393 -1.65 8.48 -6.53
C VAL A 393 -2.51 7.52 -5.73
N VAL A 394 -1.90 6.50 -5.17
CA VAL A 394 -2.53 5.62 -4.19
C VAL A 394 -1.80 5.78 -2.87
N ALA A 395 -2.54 6.03 -1.80
CA ALA A 395 -2.04 5.99 -0.43
C ALA A 395 -2.71 4.84 0.32
N THR A 396 -1.97 4.21 1.22
CA THR A 396 -2.46 3.13 2.08
C THR A 396 -2.16 3.44 3.52
N GLY A 397 -2.87 2.79 4.43
CA GLY A 397 -2.66 3.00 5.85
C GLY A 397 -3.49 2.07 6.73
N THR A 398 -3.52 2.39 8.02
CA THR A 398 -4.43 1.79 9.00
C THR A 398 -5.40 2.85 9.49
N PHE A 399 -6.62 2.44 9.86
CA PHE A 399 -7.61 3.31 10.46
C PHE A 399 -8.44 2.55 11.50
N THR A 400 -8.85 3.24 12.56
CA THR A 400 -9.66 2.66 13.62
C THR A 400 -10.98 3.40 13.69
N THR A 401 -12.11 2.69 13.74
CA THR A 401 -13.41 3.35 13.92
C THR A 401 -14.18 2.80 15.11
N GLN A 402 -15.22 3.51 15.51
CA GLN A 402 -16.24 3.02 16.43
C GLN A 402 -17.58 2.99 15.69
N SER A 403 -18.51 2.17 16.20
CA SER A 403 -19.86 2.07 15.63
C SER A 403 -20.48 3.48 15.48
N ASN A 404 -20.67 3.91 14.22
CA ASN A 404 -21.20 5.22 13.79
C ASN A 404 -20.21 6.40 13.68
N SER A 405 -18.90 6.17 13.62
CA SER A 405 -17.91 7.23 13.35
C SER A 405 -16.97 6.84 12.19
N PRO A 406 -17.44 6.85 10.93
CA PRO A 406 -16.60 6.51 9.78
C PRO A 406 -15.44 7.50 9.58
N VAL A 407 -14.43 7.04 8.84
CA VAL A 407 -13.40 7.92 8.27
C VAL A 407 -13.77 8.17 6.82
N ASP A 408 -13.79 9.44 6.43
CA ASP A 408 -14.02 9.86 5.04
C ASP A 408 -12.70 9.93 4.28
N PHE A 409 -12.62 9.19 3.17
CA PHE A 409 -11.45 9.15 2.30
C PHE A 409 -11.60 10.00 1.02
N ASP A 410 -12.73 10.69 0.82
CA ASP A 410 -12.88 11.69 -0.24
C ASP A 410 -12.41 13.07 0.30
N PRO A 411 -11.30 13.64 -0.22
CA PRO A 411 -10.86 14.98 0.18
C PRO A 411 -11.74 16.11 -0.38
N GLY A 412 -12.72 15.79 -1.23
CA GLY A 412 -13.63 16.72 -1.88
C GLY A 412 -14.89 17.03 -1.08
N ALA A 413 -15.99 17.31 -1.79
CA ALA A 413 -17.29 17.59 -1.20
C ALA A 413 -18.21 16.35 -1.15
N GLY A 414 -17.79 15.23 -1.74
CA GLY A 414 -18.47 13.94 -1.63
C GLY A 414 -18.10 13.23 -0.32
N THR A 415 -18.60 12.02 -0.16
CA THR A 415 -18.28 11.14 0.98
C THR A 415 -17.78 9.79 0.45
N ALA A 416 -16.72 9.28 1.05
CA ALA A 416 -16.20 7.93 0.84
C ALA A 416 -15.89 7.30 2.20
N ASN A 417 -16.97 7.05 2.96
CA ASN A 417 -16.91 6.57 4.32
C ASN A 417 -16.50 5.09 4.39
N LEU A 418 -15.45 4.81 5.15
CA LEU A 418 -15.07 3.44 5.55
C LEU A 418 -15.23 3.27 7.06
N LEU A 419 -15.53 2.04 7.49
CA LEU A 419 -15.82 1.69 8.88
C LEU A 419 -15.04 0.44 9.29
N ALA A 420 -14.08 0.61 10.20
CA ALA A 420 -13.34 -0.48 10.81
C ALA A 420 -14.03 -0.97 12.10
N VAL A 421 -14.14 -2.30 12.28
CA VAL A 421 -14.67 -2.85 13.54
C VAL A 421 -13.65 -2.66 14.67
N TYR A 422 -12.37 -2.80 14.34
CA TYR A 422 -11.23 -2.48 15.18
C TYR A 422 -10.29 -1.55 14.41
N THR A 423 -9.07 -2.00 14.12
CA THR A 423 -8.14 -1.35 13.22
C THR A 423 -8.12 -2.16 11.95
N ASP A 424 -8.40 -1.53 10.83
CA ASP A 424 -8.32 -2.17 9.52
C ASP A 424 -7.33 -1.39 8.64
N VAL A 425 -6.95 -1.97 7.51
CA VAL A 425 -6.13 -1.26 6.52
C VAL A 425 -7.00 -0.61 5.45
N TYR A 426 -6.56 0.53 4.93
CA TYR A 426 -7.20 1.21 3.82
C TYR A 426 -6.28 1.34 2.61
N VAL A 427 -6.89 1.48 1.44
CA VAL A 427 -6.27 1.89 0.18
C VAL A 427 -7.14 2.97 -0.45
N VAL A 428 -6.59 4.17 -0.65
CA VAL A 428 -7.28 5.28 -1.31
C VAL A 428 -6.54 5.67 -2.59
N LYS A 429 -7.27 5.74 -3.71
CA LYS A 429 -6.77 6.21 -5.00
C LYS A 429 -7.32 7.60 -5.28
N LEU A 430 -6.42 8.52 -5.59
CA LEU A 430 -6.72 9.88 -6.01
C LEU A 430 -6.09 10.15 -7.38
N THR A 431 -6.64 11.11 -8.11
CA THR A 431 -6.02 11.68 -9.30
C THR A 431 -4.77 12.49 -8.94
N ARG A 432 -3.95 12.84 -9.95
CA ARG A 432 -2.79 13.74 -9.78
C ARG A 432 -3.15 15.06 -9.08
N SER A 433 -4.33 15.62 -9.38
CA SER A 433 -4.85 16.86 -8.77
C SER A 433 -5.40 16.66 -7.35
N GLY A 434 -5.50 15.42 -6.86
CA GLY A 434 -5.99 15.11 -5.52
C GLY A 434 -7.49 14.85 -5.46
N SER A 435 -8.19 14.82 -6.59
CA SER A 435 -9.61 14.44 -6.63
C SER A 435 -9.76 12.94 -6.38
N PHE A 436 -10.79 12.56 -5.61
CA PHE A 436 -11.12 11.18 -5.30
C PHE A 436 -11.37 10.32 -6.55
N VAL A 437 -10.90 9.07 -6.51
CA VAL A 437 -11.22 8.04 -7.50
C VAL A 437 -11.97 6.89 -6.83
N TRP A 438 -11.38 6.30 -5.79
CA TRP A 438 -12.02 5.29 -4.93
C TRP A 438 -11.24 5.07 -3.63
N ALA A 439 -11.88 4.47 -2.62
CA ALA A 439 -11.23 3.94 -1.43
C ALA A 439 -11.72 2.51 -1.12
N ARG A 440 -10.88 1.72 -0.46
CA ARG A 440 -11.14 0.33 -0.06
C ARG A 440 -10.59 0.05 1.32
N GLN A 441 -11.24 -0.87 2.02
CA GLN A 441 -10.83 -1.42 3.31
C GLN A 441 -10.47 -2.90 3.13
N PHE A 442 -9.51 -3.37 3.92
CA PHE A 442 -9.30 -4.79 4.20
C PHE A 442 -9.19 -4.98 5.71
N GLY A 443 -9.87 -5.98 6.25
CA GLY A 443 -10.06 -6.03 7.69
C GLY A 443 -10.73 -7.28 8.21
N GLY A 444 -10.65 -7.47 9.52
CA GLY A 444 -11.20 -8.62 10.23
C GLY A 444 -12.28 -8.26 11.23
N SER A 445 -13.02 -9.26 11.70
CA SER A 445 -14.04 -9.08 12.76
C SER A 445 -13.47 -9.12 14.19
N GLN A 446 -12.15 -9.25 14.33
CA GLN A 446 -11.45 -9.41 15.62
C GLN A 446 -10.36 -8.34 15.76
N SER A 447 -9.86 -8.12 16.98
CA SER A 447 -8.78 -7.17 17.27
C SER A 447 -7.42 -7.72 16.84
N THR A 448 -7.30 -8.07 15.57
CA THR A 448 -6.11 -8.65 14.99
C THR A 448 -5.22 -7.57 14.37
N SER A 449 -4.02 -7.94 13.93
CA SER A 449 -3.05 -7.03 13.34
C SER A 449 -3.14 -7.17 11.83
N GLU A 450 -3.49 -6.10 11.11
CA GLU A 450 -3.48 -6.02 9.65
C GLU A 450 -2.51 -4.92 9.22
N SER A 451 -1.67 -5.20 8.22
CA SER A 451 -0.68 -4.24 7.74
C SER A 451 -0.45 -4.35 6.24
N ILE A 452 -0.45 -3.20 5.56
CA ILE A 452 0.04 -3.07 4.19
C ILE A 452 1.50 -2.59 4.23
N TRP A 453 2.42 -3.45 3.81
CA TRP A 453 3.85 -3.19 3.78
C TRP A 453 4.32 -2.60 2.46
N ARG A 454 3.58 -2.80 1.36
CA ARG A 454 3.91 -2.25 0.04
C ARG A 454 2.66 -2.01 -0.80
N VAL A 455 2.71 -0.98 -1.64
CA VAL A 455 1.74 -0.74 -2.72
C VAL A 455 2.49 -0.43 -4.02
N THR A 456 2.00 -0.93 -5.14
CA THR A 456 2.52 -0.70 -6.49
C THR A 456 1.39 -0.74 -7.52
N PHE A 457 1.71 -0.52 -8.79
CA PHE A 457 0.79 -0.71 -9.91
C PHE A 457 1.31 -1.78 -10.87
N ASP A 458 0.39 -2.53 -11.47
CA ASP A 458 0.71 -3.32 -12.65
C ASP A 458 0.67 -2.48 -13.94
N LEU A 459 0.95 -3.13 -15.07
CA LEU A 459 0.99 -2.48 -16.39
C LEU A 459 -0.37 -1.96 -16.87
N ASP A 460 -1.48 -2.47 -16.33
CA ASP A 460 -2.85 -2.04 -16.63
C ASP A 460 -3.32 -0.92 -15.66
N GLY A 461 -2.46 -0.48 -14.75
CA GLY A 461 -2.74 0.54 -13.75
C GLY A 461 -3.57 0.04 -12.56
N ASN A 462 -3.71 -1.28 -12.41
CA ASN A 462 -4.34 -1.90 -11.25
C ASN A 462 -3.42 -1.75 -10.04
N VAL A 463 -4.00 -1.57 -8.86
CA VAL A 463 -3.27 -1.40 -7.61
C VAL A 463 -2.95 -2.77 -7.03
N VAL A 464 -1.70 -2.99 -6.63
CA VAL A 464 -1.26 -4.22 -5.98
C VAL A 464 -0.70 -3.88 -4.62
N VAL A 465 -1.21 -4.52 -3.56
CA VAL A 465 -0.72 -4.38 -2.20
C VAL A 465 -0.16 -5.71 -1.70
N ALA A 466 0.89 -5.64 -0.90
CA ALA A 466 1.44 -6.76 -0.15
C ALA A 466 1.46 -6.41 1.35
N GLY A 467 1.12 -7.37 2.18
CA GLY A 467 0.86 -7.14 3.58
C GLY A 467 0.95 -8.39 4.46
N SER A 468 0.58 -8.23 5.73
CA SER A 468 0.38 -9.34 6.66
C SER A 468 -0.87 -9.16 7.50
N PHE A 469 -1.40 -10.25 8.04
CA PHE A 469 -2.59 -10.27 8.87
C PHE A 469 -2.54 -11.37 9.94
N VAL A 470 -3.21 -11.15 11.08
CA VAL A 470 -3.49 -12.19 12.08
C VAL A 470 -4.98 -12.55 12.04
N GLY A 471 -5.34 -13.80 12.31
CA GLY A 471 -6.74 -14.22 12.42
C GLY A 471 -7.45 -14.28 11.07
N THR A 472 -8.53 -13.52 10.89
CA THR A 472 -9.31 -13.57 9.64
C THR A 472 -9.28 -12.22 8.94
N ILE A 473 -8.82 -12.18 7.69
CA ILE A 473 -8.86 -10.99 6.85
C ILE A 473 -9.88 -11.15 5.73
N ASP A 474 -10.76 -10.17 5.58
CA ASP A 474 -11.55 -9.99 4.39
C ASP A 474 -10.72 -9.19 3.37
N LEU A 475 -10.12 -9.91 2.43
CA LEU A 475 -9.42 -9.32 1.28
C LEU A 475 -10.37 -8.97 0.14
N ASP A 476 -11.66 -9.20 0.35
CA ASP A 476 -12.68 -9.15 -0.67
C ASP A 476 -13.95 -8.44 -0.19
N THR A 477 -13.82 -7.13 -0.02
CA THR A 477 -14.91 -6.26 0.45
C THR A 477 -15.96 -5.95 -0.61
N SER A 478 -15.92 -6.60 -1.77
CA SER A 478 -16.84 -6.31 -2.87
C SER A 478 -18.13 -7.14 -2.84
N VAL A 479 -18.24 -8.12 -1.93
CA VAL A 479 -19.46 -8.90 -1.67
C VAL A 479 -19.61 -9.08 -0.16
N ASP A 480 -20.74 -8.67 0.40
CA ASP A 480 -21.06 -8.90 1.82
C ASP A 480 -21.09 -10.42 2.11
N GLY A 481 -20.37 -10.85 3.16
CA GLY A 481 -20.20 -12.26 3.50
C GLY A 481 -19.21 -13.04 2.62
N SER A 482 -18.28 -12.34 1.95
CA SER A 482 -17.08 -12.97 1.36
C SER A 482 -16.39 -13.86 2.40
N VAL A 483 -15.85 -15.00 1.95
CA VAL A 483 -15.16 -15.93 2.85
C VAL A 483 -13.81 -15.31 3.20
N GLY A 484 -13.69 -14.76 4.41
CA GLY A 484 -12.43 -14.25 4.93
C GLY A 484 -11.34 -15.34 4.93
N GLN A 485 -10.13 -14.97 4.54
CA GLN A 485 -8.97 -15.85 4.63
C GLN A 485 -8.55 -15.95 6.09
N SER A 486 -8.33 -17.18 6.57
CA SER A 486 -7.92 -17.42 7.94
C SER A 486 -6.42 -17.66 8.01
N SER A 487 -5.77 -17.11 9.01
CA SER A 487 -4.37 -17.37 9.31
C SER A 487 -4.20 -18.76 9.90
N ASN A 488 -3.04 -19.36 9.69
CA ASN A 488 -2.65 -20.66 10.26
C ASN A 488 -2.22 -20.53 11.73
N GLY A 489 -3.03 -19.86 12.55
CA GLY A 489 -2.84 -19.73 14.00
C GLY A 489 -3.37 -18.40 14.56
N PRO A 490 -3.86 -18.36 15.81
CA PRO A 490 -4.55 -17.19 16.37
C PRO A 490 -3.63 -16.01 16.75
N THR A 491 -2.30 -16.14 16.61
CA THR A 491 -1.32 -15.12 17.07
C THR A 491 -0.23 -14.78 16.06
N ASN A 492 -0.19 -15.46 14.92
CA ASN A 492 0.90 -15.31 13.97
C ASN A 492 0.44 -14.52 12.75
N ASP A 493 1.32 -13.65 12.27
CA ASP A 493 1.13 -12.91 11.03
C ASP A 493 1.29 -13.87 9.84
N ASP A 494 0.29 -13.94 8.98
CA ASP A 494 0.36 -14.59 7.67
C ASP A 494 0.44 -13.52 6.57
N ALA A 495 1.10 -13.86 5.45
CA ALA A 495 1.30 -12.93 4.36
C ALA A 495 0.09 -12.88 3.42
N PHE A 496 -0.15 -11.71 2.82
CA PHE A 496 -1.11 -11.57 1.72
C PHE A 496 -0.60 -10.67 0.61
N VAL A 497 -1.12 -10.90 -0.59
CA VAL A 497 -1.04 -10.00 -1.75
C VAL A 497 -2.45 -9.82 -2.30
N ALA A 498 -2.84 -8.59 -2.60
CA ALA A 498 -4.15 -8.29 -3.19
C ALA A 498 -4.01 -7.31 -4.37
N LYS A 499 -4.75 -7.58 -5.45
CA LYS A 499 -4.79 -6.76 -6.67
C LYS A 499 -6.19 -6.19 -6.87
N MET A 500 -6.29 -4.87 -6.97
CA MET A 500 -7.53 -4.10 -7.16
C MET A 500 -7.54 -3.42 -8.52
N ALA A 501 -8.65 -3.52 -9.26
CA ALA A 501 -8.71 -2.95 -10.60
C ALA A 501 -8.63 -1.42 -10.62
N SER A 502 -8.01 -0.88 -11.66
CA SER A 502 -7.70 0.54 -11.80
C SER A 502 -8.94 1.45 -11.85
N SER A 503 -10.06 0.91 -12.35
CA SER A 503 -11.32 1.60 -12.64
C SER A 503 -12.48 1.22 -11.71
N SER A 504 -12.31 0.26 -10.81
CA SER A 504 -13.38 -0.17 -9.92
C SER A 504 -13.28 0.51 -8.56
N GLY A 505 -13.97 1.66 -8.45
CA GLY A 505 -14.51 2.08 -7.17
C GLY A 505 -15.71 1.21 -6.83
N TYR A 506 -15.83 0.80 -5.57
CA TYR A 506 -17.13 0.44 -5.04
C TYR A 506 -17.84 1.77 -4.76
N THR A 507 -18.64 2.24 -5.72
CA THR A 507 -19.84 2.96 -5.35
C THR A 507 -20.88 1.88 -5.22
N ASP A 508 -21.20 1.49 -3.98
CA ASP A 508 -22.54 0.97 -3.78
C ASP A 508 -23.48 2.02 -4.37
N THR A 509 -24.30 1.60 -5.31
CA THR A 509 -25.32 2.47 -5.93
C THR A 509 -26.69 1.86 -5.72
N THR A 510 -26.74 0.72 -5.04
CA THR A 510 -27.96 -0.01 -4.76
C THR A 510 -28.47 0.43 -3.41
N ALA A 511 -29.73 0.86 -3.37
CA ALA A 511 -30.37 1.18 -2.11
C ALA A 511 -30.74 -0.12 -1.36
N PRO A 512 -30.58 -0.16 -0.03
CA PRO A 512 -30.85 -1.35 0.76
C PRO A 512 -32.34 -1.68 0.73
N THR A 513 -32.76 -2.86 0.30
CA THR A 513 -34.20 -3.20 0.32
C THR A 513 -34.64 -3.73 1.69
N GLY A 514 -35.74 -3.19 2.22
CA GLY A 514 -36.25 -3.50 3.56
C GLY A 514 -37.53 -4.34 3.56
N SER A 515 -37.80 -5.04 4.67
CA SER A 515 -38.89 -6.03 4.77
C SER A 515 -40.25 -5.50 5.28
N LEU A 516 -40.52 -4.19 5.32
CA LEU A 516 -41.68 -3.68 6.07
C LEU A 516 -42.92 -3.30 5.24
N ALA A 517 -44.07 -3.73 5.76
CA ALA A 517 -45.39 -3.19 5.43
C ALA A 517 -45.83 -2.18 6.52
N LEU A 518 -46.67 -1.20 6.15
CA LEU A 518 -47.27 -0.19 7.05
C LEU A 518 -47.68 -0.78 8.41
N LYS A 519 -47.11 -0.25 9.50
CA LYS A 519 -47.41 -0.66 10.88
C LYS A 519 -47.66 0.53 11.79
N THR A 520 -48.59 0.35 12.73
CA THR A 520 -48.88 1.32 13.79
C THR A 520 -47.97 1.10 14.98
N ILE A 521 -47.21 2.13 15.37
CA ILE A 521 -46.38 2.19 16.56
C ILE A 521 -47.21 2.75 17.72
N ARG A 522 -47.10 2.14 18.89
CA ARG A 522 -47.68 2.61 20.16
C ARG A 522 -46.56 2.83 21.16
N ALA A 523 -46.64 3.89 21.96
CA ALA A 523 -45.61 4.42 22.84
C ALA A 523 -45.27 3.51 24.03
N ASP A 524 -45.97 2.38 24.22
CA ASP A 524 -45.70 1.40 25.27
C ASP A 524 -44.91 0.17 24.75
N THR A 525 -43.57 0.33 24.77
CA THR A 525 -42.52 -0.71 24.91
C THR A 525 -42.54 -1.92 23.97
N ARG A 526 -42.69 -1.73 22.66
CA ARG A 526 -42.43 -2.83 21.70
C ARG A 526 -41.32 -2.47 20.72
N SER A 527 -40.21 -3.21 20.86
CA SER A 527 -39.26 -3.41 19.78
C SER A 527 -39.97 -4.16 18.65
N TYR A 528 -39.88 -3.62 17.43
CA TYR A 528 -40.26 -4.32 16.22
C TYR A 528 -38.99 -4.79 15.52
N GLY A 529 -39.01 -6.01 15.01
CA GLY A 529 -37.89 -6.51 14.23
C GLY A 529 -37.94 -5.97 12.79
N HIS A 530 -36.81 -5.50 12.28
CA HIS A 530 -36.61 -5.08 10.90
C HIS A 530 -35.34 -5.67 10.31
N SER A 531 -35.36 -6.02 9.03
CA SER A 531 -34.16 -6.42 8.29
C SER A 531 -34.07 -5.63 6.98
N THR A 532 -32.85 -5.29 6.60
CA THR A 532 -32.46 -4.70 5.30
C THR A 532 -31.56 -5.67 4.56
N THR A 533 -31.47 -5.57 3.22
CA THR A 533 -30.55 -6.39 2.43
C THR A 533 -29.09 -6.05 2.63
N GLU A 534 -28.78 -4.89 3.22
CA GLU A 534 -27.41 -4.49 3.60
C GLU A 534 -27.36 -4.00 5.05
N ALA A 535 -26.17 -4.02 5.65
CA ALA A 535 -25.91 -3.36 6.92
C ALA A 535 -25.93 -1.83 6.77
N GLY A 536 -26.29 -1.11 7.83
CA GLY A 536 -26.49 0.34 7.77
C GLY A 536 -27.34 0.89 8.91
N LYS A 537 -28.30 1.74 8.59
CA LYS A 537 -29.23 2.36 9.54
C LYS A 537 -30.66 2.21 9.02
N ILE A 538 -31.61 2.11 9.95
CA ILE A 538 -33.04 2.31 9.67
C ILE A 538 -33.50 3.57 10.39
N TYR A 539 -34.22 4.41 9.66
CA TYR A 539 -34.93 5.56 10.19
C TYR A 539 -36.43 5.28 10.19
N LEU A 540 -37.12 5.59 11.30
CA LEU A 540 -38.57 5.64 11.30
C LEU A 540 -39.02 7.09 11.25
N VAL A 541 -39.89 7.42 10.30
CA VAL A 541 -40.45 8.75 10.11
C VAL A 541 -41.97 8.64 10.06
N ARG A 542 -42.68 9.52 10.78
CA ARG A 542 -44.14 9.46 10.87
C ARG A 542 -44.82 9.77 9.53
N ASP A 543 -44.25 10.71 8.78
CA ASP A 543 -44.75 11.12 7.48
C ASP A 543 -44.04 10.39 6.34
N SER A 544 -44.76 10.19 5.24
CA SER A 544 -44.15 9.70 4.01
C SER A 544 -43.34 10.83 3.38
N VAL A 545 -42.04 10.65 3.32
CA VAL A 545 -41.09 11.57 2.68
C VAL A 545 -40.55 10.97 1.38
N VAL A 546 -40.25 11.84 0.42
CA VAL A 546 -39.46 11.47 -0.76
C VAL A 546 -38.01 11.57 -0.35
N VAL A 547 -37.30 10.45 -0.34
CA VAL A 547 -35.92 10.41 0.13
C VAL A 547 -34.96 10.73 -1.00
N THR A 548 -34.20 11.81 -0.84
CA THR A 548 -33.13 12.22 -1.76
C THR A 548 -31.78 12.34 -1.08
N ASP A 549 -31.78 12.49 0.25
CA ASP A 549 -30.62 12.61 1.13
C ASP A 549 -31.05 12.39 2.60
N LEU A 550 -30.11 12.40 3.54
CA LEU A 550 -30.41 12.24 4.96
C LEU A 550 -31.25 13.40 5.53
N ALA A 551 -31.14 14.61 4.96
CA ALA A 551 -31.90 15.77 5.41
C ALA A 551 -33.40 15.55 5.14
N SER A 552 -33.77 14.97 4.00
CA SER A 552 -35.16 14.65 3.67
C SER A 552 -35.87 13.75 4.71
N ILE A 553 -35.09 12.95 5.45
CA ILE A 553 -35.56 12.10 6.55
C ILE A 553 -35.54 12.87 7.88
N THR A 554 -34.43 13.54 8.20
CA THR A 554 -34.16 14.10 9.54
C THR A 554 -34.73 15.51 9.75
N SER A 555 -35.11 16.20 8.67
CA SER A 555 -35.76 17.51 8.70
C SER A 555 -37.28 17.43 8.52
N SER A 556 -37.90 16.28 8.78
CA SER A 556 -39.37 16.14 8.74
C SER A 556 -40.03 17.17 9.66
N ALA A 557 -41.19 17.70 9.24
CA ALA A 557 -41.81 18.89 9.82
C ALA A 557 -42.23 18.75 11.30
N ASP A 558 -42.28 17.52 11.81
CA ASP A 558 -42.75 17.19 13.15
C ASP A 558 -41.65 16.75 14.13
N ALA A 559 -40.41 16.55 13.66
CA ALA A 559 -39.27 16.04 14.42
C ALA A 559 -39.54 14.72 15.19
N ASP A 560 -40.62 13.99 14.83
CA ASP A 560 -40.98 12.69 15.41
C ASP A 560 -40.32 11.59 14.56
N TRP A 561 -39.01 11.41 14.68
CA TRP A 561 -38.25 10.32 14.03
C TRP A 561 -37.26 9.66 15.00
N ASN A 562 -36.85 8.43 14.68
CA ASN A 562 -35.78 7.73 15.39
C ASN A 562 -34.82 7.05 14.40
N VAL A 563 -33.71 6.53 14.92
CA VAL A 563 -32.74 5.76 14.14
C VAL A 563 -32.29 4.52 14.92
N SER A 564 -32.04 3.42 14.21
CA SER A 564 -31.44 2.21 14.77
C SER A 564 -30.39 1.66 13.81
N GLY A 565 -29.26 1.19 14.35
CA GLY A 565 -28.19 0.59 13.56
C GLY A 565 -28.52 -0.85 13.18
N ILE A 566 -28.16 -1.23 11.96
CA ILE A 566 -28.17 -2.61 11.47
C ILE A 566 -26.74 -3.05 11.23
N ASN A 567 -26.29 -3.98 12.06
CA ASN A 567 -24.91 -4.47 12.01
C ASN A 567 -24.74 -5.63 11.02
N ILE A 568 -25.80 -6.38 10.72
CA ILE A 568 -25.77 -7.58 9.88
C ILE A 568 -26.98 -7.54 8.94
N ALA A 569 -26.73 -7.67 7.63
CA ALA A 569 -27.77 -7.76 6.61
C ALA A 569 -28.72 -8.96 6.83
N GLY A 570 -29.99 -8.78 6.49
CA GLY A 570 -31.02 -9.83 6.58
C GLY A 570 -31.42 -10.25 7.99
N VAL A 571 -30.75 -9.74 9.03
CA VAL A 571 -31.06 -10.06 10.43
C VAL A 571 -32.18 -9.15 10.92
N ASN A 572 -33.11 -9.76 11.66
CA ASN A 572 -34.26 -9.07 12.23
C ASN A 572 -33.85 -8.28 13.48
N THR A 573 -33.52 -7.00 13.30
CA THR A 573 -33.01 -6.11 14.36
C THR A 573 -34.14 -5.35 15.06
N PRO A 574 -34.19 -5.37 16.40
CA PRO A 574 -35.01 -4.48 17.22
C PRO A 574 -34.88 -2.99 16.88
N VAL A 575 -35.97 -2.37 16.45
CA VAL A 575 -36.09 -0.91 16.36
C VAL A 575 -36.92 -0.42 17.54
N VAL A 576 -36.31 0.40 18.39
CA VAL A 576 -36.91 0.92 19.64
C VAL A 576 -37.70 2.19 19.37
N SER A 577 -38.98 2.22 19.74
CA SER A 577 -39.87 3.38 19.58
C SER A 577 -39.68 4.47 20.64
N ASP A 578 -38.53 4.50 21.31
CA ASP A 578 -38.27 5.45 22.39
C ASP A 578 -38.27 6.89 21.85
N GLY A 579 -39.06 7.76 22.48
CA GLY A 579 -39.24 9.15 22.04
C GLY A 579 -40.25 9.35 20.91
N LEU A 580 -40.81 8.28 20.32
CA LEU A 580 -41.86 8.38 19.31
C LEU A 580 -43.25 8.47 19.94
N ARG A 581 -44.16 9.19 19.28
CA ARG A 581 -45.58 9.25 19.65
C ARG A 581 -46.36 8.09 19.02
N ASP A 582 -47.55 7.82 19.55
CA ASP A 582 -48.48 6.90 18.90
C ASP A 582 -48.79 7.36 17.46
N GLY A 583 -48.58 6.47 16.49
CA GLY A 583 -48.71 6.85 15.09
C GLY A 583 -48.38 5.74 14.11
N ILE A 584 -48.60 6.02 12.82
CA ILE A 584 -48.10 5.20 11.72
C ILE A 584 -46.74 5.78 11.31
N TYR A 585 -45.77 4.90 11.07
CA TYR A 585 -44.41 5.29 10.68
C TYR A 585 -43.98 4.52 9.44
N TYR A 586 -43.17 5.18 8.63
CA TYR A 586 -42.48 4.66 7.45
C TYR A 586 -41.02 4.38 7.82
N ALA A 587 -40.48 3.27 7.33
CA ALA A 587 -39.10 2.87 7.57
C ALA A 587 -38.28 3.15 6.31
N TYR A 588 -37.15 3.83 6.49
CA TYR A 588 -36.21 4.16 5.42
C TYR A 588 -34.86 3.54 5.73
N GLY A 589 -34.32 2.80 4.77
CA GLY A 589 -33.02 2.15 4.87
C GLY A 589 -31.93 3.07 4.37
N VAL A 590 -30.81 3.13 5.09
CA VAL A 590 -29.60 3.80 4.64
C VAL A 590 -28.46 2.82 4.81
N ASP A 591 -27.80 2.43 3.72
CA ASP A 591 -26.64 1.54 3.81
C ASP A 591 -25.39 2.31 4.30
N ARG A 592 -24.24 1.64 4.34
CA ARG A 592 -22.96 2.28 4.74
C ARG A 592 -22.42 3.27 3.71
N SER A 593 -22.95 3.23 2.50
CA SER A 593 -22.55 4.03 1.34
C SER A 593 -23.52 5.19 1.08
N GLU A 594 -24.46 5.42 1.99
CA GLU A 594 -25.50 6.45 1.91
C GLU A 594 -26.45 6.28 0.71
N ASN A 595 -26.71 5.05 0.26
CA ASN A 595 -27.85 4.78 -0.60
C ASN A 595 -29.13 4.69 0.24
N PHE A 596 -30.19 5.34 -0.24
CA PHE A 596 -31.44 5.49 0.49
C PHE A 596 -32.57 4.67 -0.14
N SER A 597 -33.33 3.93 0.70
CA SER A 597 -34.51 3.17 0.29
C SER A 597 -35.79 3.55 1.01
#